data_AF-A0A957RPU9-F1
#
_entry.id   AF-A0A957RPU9-F1
#
_cell.length_a   1.000
_cell.length_b   1.000
_cell.length_c   1.000
_cell.angle_alpha   90.00
_cell.angle_beta   90.00
_cell.angle_gamma   90.00
#
_symmetry.space_group_name_H-M   'P 1'
#
loop_
_entity.id
_entity.type
_entity.pdbx_description
1 polymer ?
#
loop_
_entity_poly.entity_id
_entity_poly.type
_entity_poly.pdbx_seq_one_letter_code
_entity_poly.pdbx_strand_id
1 'polypeptide(L)'
;MRIAESIADIHYVTNPAGDRTDVIVPLSAWEALLAVLEEMADHLEDQEDVALLRDWLRARADGTAATIPLADLEDELRRDGLLSG
;
A
#
# COMPACT_ATOMS: atom_id res chain seq x y z
N MET A 1 21.33 1.66 8.32
CA MET A 1 21.21 1.64 9.79
C MET A 1 19.92 0.89 10.12
N ARG A 2 19.93 -0.07 11.04
CA ARG A 2 18.67 -0.75 11.41
C ARG A 2 17.89 0.16 12.34
N ILE A 3 16.57 0.30 12.14
CA ILE A 3 15.70 1.18 12.95
C ILE A 3 15.91 0.93 14.46
N ALA A 4 16.10 -0.33 14.85
CA ALA A 4 16.36 -0.73 16.24
C ALA A 4 17.62 -0.10 16.86
N GLU A 5 18.66 0.14 16.06
CA GLU A 5 19.91 0.77 16.50
C GLU A 5 19.71 2.29 16.73
N SER A 6 18.74 2.90 16.06
CA SER A 6 18.45 4.34 16.11
C SER A 6 17.52 4.75 17.26
N ILE A 7 16.90 3.78 17.95
CA ILE A 7 15.97 4.04 19.06
C ILE A 7 16.68 4.76 20.21
N ALA A 8 17.97 4.48 20.42
CA ALA A 8 18.78 5.13 21.44
C ALA A 8 18.97 6.63 21.23
N ASP A 9 18.84 7.10 19.98
CA ASP A 9 19.05 8.49 19.57
C ASP A 9 17.73 9.28 19.44
N ILE A 10 16.61 8.68 19.87
CA ILE A 10 15.30 9.33 19.90
C ILE A 10 15.21 10.20 21.14
N HIS A 11 14.92 11.49 20.94
CA HIS A 11 14.74 12.44 22.03
C HIS A 11 13.29 12.94 22.07
N TYR A 12 12.71 12.99 23.26
CA TYR A 12 11.37 13.55 23.47
C TYR A 12 11.46 14.99 23.95
N VAL A 13 10.68 15.87 23.33
CA VAL A 13 10.47 17.24 23.82
C VAL A 13 9.30 17.20 24.81
N THR A 14 9.47 17.85 25.96
CA THR A 14 8.44 17.91 27.00
C THR A 14 8.00 19.34 27.26
N ASN A 15 6.70 19.52 27.51
CA ASN A 15 6.14 20.80 27.94
C ASN A 15 6.47 21.06 29.43
N PRO A 16 6.18 22.26 29.97
CA PRO A 16 6.40 22.55 31.39
C PRO A 16 5.60 21.68 32.38
N ALA A 17 4.52 21.03 31.93
CA ALA A 17 3.75 20.07 32.72
C ALA A 17 4.38 18.66 32.73
N GLY A 18 5.41 18.43 31.91
CA GLY A 18 6.10 17.15 31.76
C GLY A 18 5.52 16.24 30.66
N ASP A 19 4.50 16.69 29.92
CA ASP A 19 3.93 15.90 28.83
C ASP A 19 4.85 15.92 27.62
N ARG A 20 4.99 14.78 26.94
CA ARG A 20 5.73 14.67 25.68
C ARG A 20 4.91 15.31 24.57
N THR A 21 5.44 16.39 23.98
CA THR A 21 4.75 17.12 22.90
C THR A 21 5.29 16.78 21.52
N ASP A 22 6.59 16.51 21.43
CA ASP A 22 7.28 16.27 20.17
C ASP A 22 8.34 15.18 20.31
N VAL A 23 8.79 14.66 19.17
CA VAL A 23 9.91 13.72 19.10
C VAL A 23 10.92 14.21 18.08
N ILE A 24 12.19 14.15 18.46
CA ILE A 24 13.33 14.41 17.58
C ILE A 24 13.94 13.05 17.25
N VAL A 25 14.02 12.77 15.96
CA VAL A 25 14.53 11.52 15.39
C VAL A 25 15.68 11.84 14.44
N PRO A 26 16.74 11.00 14.40
CA PRO A 26 17.75 11.11 13.35
C PRO A 26 17.10 10.98 11.97
N LEU A 27 17.47 11.86 11.04
CA LEU A 27 16.87 11.90 9.71
C LEU A 27 16.96 10.54 8.99
N SER A 28 18.12 9.90 9.05
CA SER A 28 18.34 8.60 8.42
C SER A 28 17.49 7.48 9.02
N ALA A 29 17.11 7.57 10.30
CA ALA A 29 16.18 6.63 10.93
C ALA A 29 14.74 6.89 10.47
N TRP A 30 14.38 8.17 10.30
CA TRP A 30 13.07 8.57 9.76
C TRP A 30 12.89 8.13 8.31
N GLU A 31 13.88 8.36 7.45
CA GLU A 31 13.87 7.91 6.05
C GLU A 31 13.76 6.37 5.95
N ALA A 32 14.50 5.64 6.79
CA ALA A 32 14.41 4.19 6.84
C ALA A 32 13.02 3.70 7.28
N LEU A 33 12.39 4.39 8.23
CA LEU A 33 11.02 4.07 8.65
C LEU A 33 10.03 4.33 7.51
N LEU A 34 10.13 5.45 6.81
CA LEU A 34 9.26 5.76 5.68
C LEU A 34 9.37 4.71 4.57
N ALA A 35 10.59 4.29 4.22
CA ALA A 35 10.81 3.26 3.21
C ALA A 35 10.16 1.92 3.61
N VAL A 36 10.25 1.52 4.88
CA VAL A 36 9.58 0.31 5.38
C VAL A 36 8.05 0.45 5.30
N LEU A 37 7.51 1.63 5.62
CA LEU A 37 6.07 1.86 5.54
C LEU A 37 5.55 1.84 4.10
N GLU A 38 6.32 2.36 3.15
CA GLU A 38 6.02 2.31 1.72
C GLU A 38 6.02 0.86 1.22
N GLU A 39 7.07 0.09 1.51
CA GLU A 39 7.14 -1.35 1.17
C GLU A 39 5.99 -2.15 1.80
N MET A 40 5.60 -1.84 3.04
CA MET A 40 4.47 -2.47 3.69
C MET A 40 3.13 -2.12 3.03
N ALA A 41 2.97 -0.88 2.58
CA ALA A 41 1.77 -0.45 1.88
C ALA A 41 1.65 -1.17 0.53
N ASP A 42 2.72 -1.21 -0.25
CA ASP A 42 2.78 -1.94 -1.52
C ASP A 42 2.45 -3.42 -1.31
N HIS A 43 3.01 -4.04 -0.27
CA HIS A 43 2.74 -5.44 0.03
C HIS A 43 1.29 -5.71 0.45
N LEU A 44 0.65 -4.76 1.14
CA LEU A 44 -0.77 -4.86 1.49
C LEU A 44 -1.65 -4.74 0.24
N GLU A 45 -1.35 -3.80 -0.65
CA GLU A 45 -2.05 -3.62 -1.93
C GLU A 45 -1.96 -4.90 -2.79
N ASP A 46 -0.75 -5.47 -2.91
CA ASP A 46 -0.55 -6.75 -3.61
C ASP A 46 -1.39 -7.89 -3.02
N GLN A 47 -1.51 -7.95 -1.69
CA GLN A 47 -2.32 -8.97 -1.02
C GLN A 47 -3.81 -8.79 -1.30
N GLU A 48 -4.29 -7.55 -1.32
CA GLU A 48 -5.68 -7.20 -1.64
C GLU A 48 -6.01 -7.55 -3.09
N ASP A 49 -5.13 -7.21 -4.04
CA ASP A 49 -5.28 -7.55 -5.46
C ASP A 49 -5.33 -9.06 -5.69
N VAL A 50 -4.44 -9.82 -5.04
CA VAL A 50 -4.45 -11.28 -5.11
C VAL A 50 -5.72 -11.87 -4.51
N ALA A 51 -6.22 -11.31 -3.40
CA ALA A 51 -7.47 -11.75 -2.80
C ALA A 51 -8.66 -11.49 -3.73
N LEU A 52 -8.74 -10.28 -4.31
CA LEU A 52 -9.76 -9.90 -5.27
C LEU A 52 -9.78 -10.83 -6.49
N LEU A 53 -8.60 -11.12 -7.06
CA LEU A 53 -8.46 -12.06 -8.17
C LEU A 53 -8.94 -13.47 -7.79
N ARG A 54 -8.57 -13.96 -6.60
CA ARG A 54 -9.00 -15.29 -6.12
C ARG A 54 -10.50 -15.37 -5.98
N ASP A 55 -11.13 -14.34 -5.42
CA ASP A 55 -12.59 -14.31 -5.23
C ASP A 55 -13.32 -14.23 -6.57
N TRP A 56 -12.81 -13.45 -7.53
CA TRP A 56 -13.33 -13.44 -8.89
C TRP A 56 -13.19 -14.81 -9.58
N LEU A 57 -12.04 -15.48 -9.44
CA LEU A 57 -11.82 -16.82 -10.01
C LEU A 57 -12.78 -17.86 -9.41
N ARG A 58 -13.05 -17.78 -8.10
CA ARG A 58 -14.06 -18.63 -7.44
C ARG A 58 -15.45 -18.37 -8.00
N ALA A 59 -15.89 -17.11 -8.03
CA ALA A 59 -17.18 -16.74 -8.58
C ALA A 59 -17.33 -17.17 -10.06
N ARG A 60 -16.25 -17.11 -10.84
CA ARG A 60 -16.23 -17.63 -12.21
C ARG A 60 -16.39 -19.14 -12.27
N ALA A 61 -15.70 -19.89 -11.42
CA ALA A 61 -15.82 -21.34 -11.34
C ALA A 61 -17.24 -21.78 -10.91
N ASP A 62 -17.84 -21.02 -10.01
CA ASP A 62 -19.22 -21.24 -9.53
C ASP A 62 -20.29 -20.74 -10.52
N GLY A 63 -19.88 -20.12 -11.63
CA GLY A 63 -20.78 -19.58 -12.66
C GLY A 63 -21.56 -18.33 -12.23
N THR A 64 -21.16 -17.68 -11.13
CA THR A 64 -21.81 -16.49 -10.58
C THR A 64 -21.11 -15.18 -10.96
N ALA A 65 -19.91 -15.24 -11.54
CA ALA A 65 -19.23 -14.06 -12.07
C ALA A 65 -19.81 -13.66 -13.43
N ALA A 66 -20.07 -12.37 -13.60
CA ALA A 66 -20.34 -11.79 -14.91
C ALA A 66 -19.02 -11.72 -15.71
N THR A 67 -19.05 -12.21 -16.95
CA THR A 67 -17.93 -12.11 -17.88
C THR A 67 -18.39 -11.47 -19.17
N ILE A 68 -17.58 -10.59 -19.74
CA ILE A 68 -17.80 -10.05 -21.08
C ILE A 68 -16.86 -10.73 -22.08
N PRO A 69 -17.27 -10.87 -23.36
CA PRO A 69 -16.37 -11.23 -24.45
C PRO A 69 -15.15 -10.30 -24.52
N LEU A 70 -14.01 -10.83 -24.96
CA LEU A 70 -12.78 -10.04 -25.09
C LEU A 70 -12.93 -8.84 -26.04
N ALA A 71 -13.67 -9.00 -27.14
CA ALA A 71 -13.95 -7.90 -28.07
C ALA A 71 -14.70 -6.75 -27.40
N ASP A 72 -15.66 -7.07 -26.52
CA ASP A 72 -16.45 -6.07 -25.81
C ASP A 72 -15.58 -5.31 -24.79
N LEU A 73 -14.65 -6.02 -24.12
CA LEU A 73 -13.66 -5.42 -23.23
C LEU A 73 -12.71 -4.49 -23.99
N GLU A 74 -12.19 -4.93 -25.14
CA GLU A 74 -11.30 -4.10 -25.96
C GLU A 74 -11.99 -2.83 -26.47
N ASP A 75 -13.26 -2.95 -26.88
CA ASP A 75 -14.07 -1.80 -27.30
C ASP A 75 -14.35 -0.84 -26.14
N GLU A 76 -14.58 -1.33 -24.93
CA GLU A 76 -14.72 -0.53 -23.71
C GLU A 76 -13.43 0.22 -23.39
N LEU A 77 -12.30 -0.48 -23.34
CA LEU A 77 -11.00 0.11 -23.05
C LEU A 77 -10.58 1.17 -24.10
N ARG A 78 -10.95 0.99 -25.38
CA ARG A 78 -10.76 2.04 -26.41
C ARG A 78 -11.67 3.25 -26.18
N ARG A 79 -12.94 3.03 -25.81
CA ARG A 79 -13.89 4.12 -25.50
C ARG A 79 -13.43 4.95 -24.30
N ASP A 80 -12.82 4.30 -23.32
CA ASP A 80 -12.31 4.94 -22.11
C ASP A 80 -10.92 5.57 -22.31
N GLY A 81 -10.32 5.40 -23.50
CA GLY A 81 -9.00 5.93 -23.83
C GLY A 81 -7.84 5.21 -23.15
N LEU A 82 -8.09 4.01 -22.60
CA LEU A 82 -7.11 3.16 -21.93
C LEU A 82 -6.34 2.26 -22.90
N LEU A 83 -6.93 2.00 -24.07
CA LEU A 83 -6.24 1.39 -25.21
C LEU A 83 -6.20 2.37 -26.37
N SER A 84 -4.99 2.68 -26.84
CA SER A 84 -4.79 3.36 -28.12
C SER A 84 -5.02 2.35 -29.25
N GLY A 85 -5.95 2.66 -30.16
CA GLY A 85 -6.09 1.95 -31.44
C GLY A 85 -4.93 2.25 -32.40
#